data_AF-A0A511N0G7-F1
#
_entry.id   AF-A0A511N0G7-F1
#
_cell.length_a   1.000
_cell.length_b   1.000
_cell.length_c   1.000
_cell.angle_alpha   90.00
_cell.angle_beta   90.00
_cell.angle_gamma   90.00
#
_symmetry.space_group_name_H-M   'P 1'
#
loop_
_entity.id
_entity.type
_entity.pdbx_description
1 polymer ?
#
loop_
_entity_poly.entity_id
_entity_poly.type
_entity_poly.pdbx_seq_one_letter_code
_entity_poly.pdbx_strand_id
1 'polypeptide(L)'
;MTGPIDTLFINLCMVVALSYLISLTYTRWKVVEDDWRLKVARSLMAALCAVLLLMHGLKFQETIILDLKLVPILLIVLRYGPLYGLLSSLPLLMVRLTVLQDLPPQLFLTGYTLFMLTLLGVHKSITQDVKPYLRACALSLFAYHLPWAFSPRRAELLLVMLPSVLFNMLGFAIAMMVIRSRILYLKATHHLRTEAQTDPLTGIYNRRQFEMDMPGLNPGDSLLLLDLDHFKQVNDRHGHQTGDRVLQEFTALLQSCTRNRDRVYRIGGEEFLVVLRAVTPAGSARIAERIRSQVAAHAFEAVGQLTVSGGWCMLQQDRAVEDTLQQADHFLYQAKQQGRNQMCCCLDPQQALPSLE
;
A
#
# COMPACT_ATOMS: atom_id res chain seq x y z
N MET A 1 -25.60 39.21 -8.41
CA MET A 1 -26.09 37.85 -8.77
C MET A 1 -25.02 37.23 -9.65
N THR A 2 -24.42 36.12 -9.24
CA THR A 2 -23.49 35.38 -10.09
C THR A 2 -24.21 34.89 -11.33
N GLY A 3 -23.55 34.93 -12.49
CA GLY A 3 -24.13 34.46 -13.73
C GLY A 3 -24.40 32.95 -13.73
N PRO A 4 -25.17 32.43 -14.70
CA PRO A 4 -25.37 30.99 -14.85
C PRO A 4 -24.05 30.24 -15.10
N ILE A 5 -23.13 30.85 -15.86
CA ILE A 5 -21.80 30.31 -16.13
C ILE A 5 -20.96 30.26 -14.85
N ASP A 6 -20.95 31.35 -14.06
CA ASP A 6 -20.22 31.41 -12.79
C ASP A 6 -20.69 30.31 -11.83
N THR A 7 -22.00 30.08 -11.75
CA THR A 7 -22.59 29.04 -10.89
C THR A 7 -22.13 27.65 -11.29
N LEU A 8 -22.14 27.32 -12.60
CA LEU A 8 -21.64 26.04 -13.09
C LEU A 8 -20.13 25.88 -12.89
N PHE A 9 -19.37 26.97 -13.07
CA PHE A 9 -17.94 26.99 -12.84
C PHE A 9 -17.60 26.74 -11.35
N ILE A 10 -18.31 27.39 -10.43
CA ILE A 10 -18.18 27.14 -8.98
C ILE A 10 -18.48 25.67 -8.68
N ASN A 11 -19.56 25.10 -9.22
CA ASN A 11 -19.92 23.69 -9.02
C ASN A 11 -18.81 22.73 -9.50
N LEU A 12 -18.20 23.03 -10.66
CA LEU A 12 -17.08 22.27 -11.20
C LEU A 12 -15.84 22.36 -10.30
N CYS A 13 -15.47 23.56 -9.85
CA CYS A 13 -14.37 23.79 -8.92
C CYS A 13 -14.59 23.04 -7.59
N MET A 14 -15.83 23.03 -7.09
CA MET A 14 -16.20 22.28 -5.89
C MET A 14 -16.01 20.77 -6.11
N VAL A 15 -16.45 20.19 -7.24
CA VAL A 15 -16.21 18.76 -7.51
C VAL A 15 -14.73 18.44 -7.51
N VAL A 16 -13.88 19.27 -8.12
CA VAL A 16 -12.43 19.06 -8.13
C VAL A 16 -11.87 19.06 -6.71
N ALA A 17 -12.16 20.11 -5.94
CA ALA A 17 -11.65 20.28 -4.58
C ALA A 17 -12.12 19.16 -3.65
N LEU A 18 -13.40 18.83 -3.68
CA LEU A 18 -14.00 17.79 -2.87
C LEU A 18 -13.48 16.38 -3.26
N SER A 19 -13.32 16.13 -4.56
CA SER A 19 -12.72 14.86 -5.04
C SER A 19 -11.26 14.74 -4.62
N TYR A 20 -10.51 15.85 -4.59
CA TYR A 20 -9.15 15.87 -4.07
C TYR A 20 -9.12 15.55 -2.57
N LEU A 21 -9.99 16.16 -1.76
CA LEU A 21 -10.11 15.87 -0.33
C LEU A 21 -10.45 14.39 -0.07
N ILE A 22 -11.42 13.82 -0.80
CA ILE A 22 -11.71 12.38 -0.75
C ILE A 22 -10.46 11.59 -1.15
N SER A 23 -9.72 12.02 -2.18
CA SER A 23 -8.53 11.33 -2.63
C SER A 23 -7.43 11.23 -1.56
N LEU A 24 -7.30 12.25 -0.69
CA LEU A 24 -6.31 12.26 0.40
C LEU A 24 -6.54 11.16 1.43
N THR A 25 -7.78 10.70 1.58
CA THR A 25 -8.11 9.59 2.47
C THR A 25 -7.54 8.26 1.98
N TYR A 26 -7.14 8.14 0.70
CA TYR A 26 -6.40 6.98 0.21
C TYR A 26 -4.93 7.12 0.61
N THR A 27 -4.49 6.20 1.48
CA THR A 27 -3.13 6.17 2.05
C THR A 27 -2.32 4.96 1.60
N ARG A 28 -2.96 3.94 1.00
CA ARG A 28 -2.34 2.69 0.56
C ARG A 28 -2.81 2.32 -0.85
N TRP A 29 -1.95 1.66 -1.62
CA TRP A 29 -2.27 1.21 -2.99
C TRP A 29 -3.34 0.11 -3.03
N LYS A 30 -3.28 -0.87 -2.11
CA LYS A 30 -4.27 -1.95 -2.00
C LYS A 30 -5.52 -1.50 -1.25
N VAL A 31 -6.30 -0.66 -1.91
CA VAL A 31 -7.55 -0.11 -1.35
C VAL A 31 -8.67 -1.16 -1.22
N VAL A 32 -8.58 -2.29 -1.92
CA VAL A 32 -9.57 -3.40 -1.80
C VAL A 32 -9.60 -3.97 -0.38
N GLU A 33 -8.50 -3.83 0.37
CA GLU A 33 -8.34 -4.25 1.76
C GLU A 33 -8.83 -3.19 2.77
N ASP A 34 -9.52 -2.14 2.31
CA ASP A 34 -10.10 -1.12 3.20
C ASP A 34 -11.09 -1.76 4.19
N ASP A 35 -10.93 -1.43 5.47
CA ASP A 35 -11.88 -1.76 6.53
C ASP A 35 -13.24 -1.07 6.28
N TRP A 36 -14.32 -1.69 6.74
CA TRP A 36 -15.69 -1.19 6.58
C TRP A 36 -15.87 0.22 7.15
N ARG A 37 -15.13 0.58 8.21
CA ARG A 37 -15.14 1.92 8.81
C ARG A 37 -14.69 2.99 7.82
N LEU A 38 -13.63 2.73 7.07
CA LEU A 38 -13.13 3.66 6.04
C LEU A 38 -14.11 3.78 4.87
N LYS A 39 -14.74 2.68 4.47
CA LYS A 39 -15.78 2.67 3.43
C LYS A 39 -16.97 3.54 3.84
N VAL A 40 -17.45 3.39 5.08
CA VAL A 40 -18.52 4.22 5.65
C VAL A 40 -18.10 5.68 5.73
N ALA A 41 -16.93 5.99 6.26
CA ALA A 41 -16.44 7.37 6.39
C ALA A 41 -16.38 8.10 5.03
N ARG A 42 -15.82 7.45 4.00
CA ARG A 42 -15.78 8.02 2.64
C ARG A 42 -17.17 8.14 2.00
N SER A 43 -18.08 7.21 2.32
CA SER A 43 -19.48 7.29 1.87
C SER A 43 -20.19 8.50 2.47
N LEU A 44 -19.96 8.79 3.76
CA LEU A 44 -20.49 9.98 4.43
C LEU A 44 -19.87 11.27 3.89
N MET A 45 -18.55 11.29 3.64
CA MET A 45 -17.90 12.41 2.98
C MET A 45 -18.49 12.68 1.59
N ALA A 46 -18.71 11.64 0.79
CA ALA A 46 -19.33 11.77 -0.52
C ALA A 46 -20.78 12.28 -0.43
N ALA A 47 -21.54 11.88 0.60
CA ALA A 47 -22.87 12.42 0.87
C ALA A 47 -22.83 13.93 1.15
N LEU A 48 -21.91 14.36 2.02
CA LEU A 48 -21.68 15.78 2.31
C LEU A 48 -21.30 16.56 1.05
N CYS A 49 -20.40 16.01 0.23
CA CYS A 49 -20.02 16.60 -1.05
C CYS A 49 -21.22 16.77 -1.98
N ALA A 50 -22.06 15.73 -2.10
CA ALA A 50 -23.26 15.76 -2.93
C ALA A 50 -24.26 16.83 -2.47
N VAL A 51 -24.45 17.00 -1.15
CA VAL A 51 -25.31 18.06 -0.59
C VAL A 51 -24.76 19.45 -0.89
N LEU A 52 -23.45 19.67 -0.69
CA LEU A 52 -22.81 20.96 -0.98
C LEU A 52 -22.92 21.33 -2.47
N LEU A 53 -22.74 20.36 -3.37
CA LEU A 53 -22.89 20.54 -4.82
C LEU A 53 -24.34 20.83 -5.22
N LEU A 54 -25.32 20.20 -4.57
CA LEU A 54 -26.74 20.50 -4.77
C LEU A 54 -27.07 21.94 -4.34
N MET A 55 -26.56 22.40 -3.20
CA MET A 55 -26.81 23.74 -2.68
C MET A 55 -26.25 24.85 -3.59
N HIS A 56 -25.16 24.57 -4.31
CA HIS A 56 -24.53 25.50 -5.26
C HIS A 56 -24.88 25.16 -6.72
N GLY A 57 -25.99 24.45 -6.94
CA GLY A 57 -26.47 24.10 -8.28
C GLY A 57 -27.11 25.28 -8.98
N LEU A 58 -27.04 25.29 -10.32
CA LEU A 58 -27.72 26.29 -11.14
C LEU A 58 -29.22 26.00 -11.13
N LYS A 59 -30.01 26.92 -10.56
CA LYS A 59 -31.47 26.87 -10.60
C LYS A 59 -31.97 27.32 -11.98
N PHE A 60 -32.81 26.49 -12.59
CA PHE A 60 -33.46 26.71 -13.88
C PHE A 60 -34.97 26.60 -13.67
N GLN A 61 -35.72 27.63 -14.09
CA GLN A 61 -37.19 27.69 -13.99
C GLN A 61 -37.72 27.25 -12.60
N GLU A 62 -37.12 27.82 -11.55
CA GLU A 62 -37.45 27.70 -10.12
C GLU A 62 -37.44 26.30 -9.48
N THR A 63 -37.40 25.21 -10.25
CA THR A 63 -37.56 23.82 -9.73
C THR A 63 -36.50 22.85 -10.24
N ILE A 64 -35.81 23.17 -11.33
CA ILE A 64 -34.78 22.30 -11.91
C ILE A 64 -33.42 22.79 -11.44
N ILE A 65 -32.62 21.89 -10.85
CA ILE A 65 -31.27 22.22 -10.39
C ILE A 65 -30.27 21.41 -11.20
N LEU A 66 -29.44 22.11 -11.97
CA LEU A 66 -28.32 21.57 -12.72
C LEU A 66 -27.04 21.64 -11.85
N ASP A 67 -26.52 20.48 -11.47
CA ASP A 67 -25.39 20.35 -10.54
C ASP A 67 -24.63 19.03 -10.79
N LEU A 68 -23.55 18.80 -10.03
CA LEU A 68 -22.72 17.59 -10.08
C LEU A 68 -22.92 16.66 -8.86
N LYS A 69 -24.04 16.73 -8.15
CA LYS A 69 -24.28 15.97 -6.90
C LYS A 69 -24.19 14.44 -7.06
N LEU A 70 -24.41 13.94 -8.27
CA LEU A 70 -24.35 12.51 -8.57
C LEU A 70 -22.91 12.00 -8.67
N VAL A 71 -21.93 12.88 -8.95
CA VAL A 71 -20.53 12.51 -9.16
C VAL A 71 -19.91 11.83 -7.92
N PRO A 72 -19.95 12.40 -6.71
CA PRO A 72 -19.38 11.76 -5.53
C PRO A 72 -20.03 10.41 -5.20
N ILE A 73 -21.35 10.32 -5.36
CA ILE A 73 -22.12 9.09 -5.11
C ILE A 73 -21.70 8.00 -6.11
N LEU A 74 -21.61 8.34 -7.39
CA LEU A 74 -21.22 7.41 -8.43
C LEU A 74 -19.80 6.86 -8.22
N LEU A 75 -18.87 7.71 -7.78
CA LEU A 75 -17.52 7.26 -7.42
C LEU A 75 -17.53 6.26 -6.26
N ILE A 76 -18.36 6.48 -5.24
CA ILE A 76 -18.53 5.53 -4.12
C ILE A 76 -19.15 4.22 -4.60
N VAL A 77 -20.20 4.26 -5.44
CA VAL A 77 -20.83 3.04 -5.97
C VAL A 77 -19.84 2.23 -6.78
N LEU A 78 -19.13 2.85 -7.72
CA LEU A 78 -18.17 2.16 -8.57
C LEU A 78 -16.96 1.64 -7.80
N ARG A 79 -16.68 2.20 -6.61
CA ARG A 79 -15.55 1.81 -5.77
C ARG A 79 -15.90 0.72 -4.75
N TYR A 80 -17.00 0.90 -4.03
CA TYR A 80 -17.38 0.07 -2.88
C TYR A 80 -18.65 -0.76 -3.12
N GLY A 81 -19.35 -0.49 -4.21
CA GLY A 81 -20.59 -1.17 -4.58
C GLY A 81 -21.85 -0.36 -4.23
N PRO A 82 -23.02 -0.83 -4.71
CA PRO A 82 -24.29 -0.11 -4.61
C PRO A 82 -24.76 0.08 -3.16
N LEU A 83 -24.42 -0.82 -2.24
CA LEU A 83 -24.77 -0.69 -0.82
C LEU A 83 -24.24 0.62 -0.21
N TYR A 84 -22.98 0.95 -0.46
CA TYR A 84 -22.36 2.18 0.03
C TYR A 84 -22.84 3.42 -0.73
N GLY A 85 -23.21 3.24 -2.01
CA GLY A 85 -23.90 4.28 -2.76
C GLY A 85 -25.25 4.67 -2.17
N LEU A 86 -26.05 3.67 -1.79
CA LEU A 86 -27.32 3.88 -1.08
C LEU A 86 -27.07 4.65 0.22
N LEU A 87 -26.08 4.24 1.02
CA LEU A 87 -25.70 4.95 2.24
C LEU A 87 -25.33 6.42 1.96
N SER A 88 -24.54 6.70 0.92
CA SER A 88 -24.18 8.06 0.52
C SER A 88 -25.36 8.91 0.04
N SER A 89 -26.45 8.25 -0.36
CA SER A 89 -27.59 8.92 -0.99
C SER A 89 -28.69 9.34 -0.04
N LEU A 90 -28.80 8.68 1.12
CA LEU A 90 -29.87 8.93 2.07
C LEU A 90 -29.91 10.40 2.52
N PRO A 91 -28.77 11.04 2.87
CA PRO A 91 -28.78 12.46 3.25
C PRO A 91 -29.23 13.37 2.11
N LEU A 92 -28.82 13.06 0.87
CA LEU A 92 -29.22 13.82 -0.31
C LEU A 92 -30.72 13.73 -0.57
N LEU A 93 -31.28 12.51 -0.46
CA LEU A 93 -32.71 12.28 -0.60
C LEU A 93 -33.49 13.01 0.51
N MET A 94 -33.03 12.94 1.76
CA MET A 94 -33.64 13.67 2.88
C MET A 94 -33.68 15.17 2.64
N VAL A 95 -32.56 15.80 2.26
CA VAL A 95 -32.51 17.25 1.96
C VAL A 95 -33.47 17.62 0.82
N ARG A 96 -33.56 16.79 -0.24
CA ARG A 96 -34.52 17.05 -1.32
C ARG A 96 -35.97 16.97 -0.86
N LEU A 97 -36.31 15.99 -0.03
CA LEU A 97 -37.69 15.78 0.44
C LEU A 97 -38.14 16.83 1.45
N THR A 98 -37.25 17.30 2.33
CA THR A 98 -37.63 18.19 3.43
C THR A 98 -37.42 19.66 3.11
N VAL A 99 -36.35 20.02 2.39
CA VAL A 99 -35.92 21.42 2.21
C VAL A 99 -36.37 21.98 0.87
N LEU A 100 -36.21 21.22 -0.22
CA LEU A 100 -36.34 21.76 -1.57
C LEU A 100 -37.76 21.62 -2.16
N GLN A 101 -38.52 20.57 -1.83
CA GLN A 101 -39.93 20.38 -2.27
C GLN A 101 -40.21 20.56 -3.79
N ASP A 102 -39.21 20.47 -4.65
CA ASP A 102 -39.29 20.91 -6.06
C ASP A 102 -40.11 20.00 -7.01
N LEU A 103 -40.10 18.69 -6.79
CA LEU A 103 -40.63 17.65 -7.71
C LEU A 103 -41.20 16.47 -6.90
N PRO A 104 -42.13 15.67 -7.46
CA PRO A 104 -42.75 14.56 -6.75
C PRO A 104 -41.69 13.58 -6.18
N PRO A 105 -41.74 13.24 -4.87
CA PRO A 105 -40.82 12.31 -4.23
C PRO A 105 -40.64 10.98 -4.97
N GLN A 106 -41.74 10.49 -5.55
CA GLN A 106 -41.80 9.23 -6.31
C GLN A 106 -40.92 9.24 -7.56
N LEU A 107 -40.76 10.40 -8.21
CA LEU A 107 -39.93 10.57 -9.40
C LEU A 107 -38.43 10.45 -9.06
N PHE A 108 -38.02 10.98 -7.91
CA PHE A 108 -36.65 10.84 -7.44
C PHE A 108 -36.35 9.43 -6.99
N LEU A 109 -37.27 8.80 -6.26
CA LEU A 109 -37.08 7.43 -5.79
C LEU A 109 -36.97 6.44 -6.97
N THR A 110 -37.81 6.59 -8.00
CA THR A 110 -37.73 5.78 -9.22
C THR A 110 -36.46 6.05 -10.02
N GLY A 111 -36.04 7.31 -10.16
CA GLY A 111 -34.76 7.64 -10.81
C GLY A 111 -33.56 7.07 -10.05
N TYR A 112 -33.62 7.10 -8.72
CA TYR A 112 -32.55 6.60 -7.86
C TYR A 112 -32.42 5.08 -7.90
N THR A 113 -33.55 4.38 -7.91
CA THR A 113 -33.58 2.92 -8.04
C THR A 113 -33.05 2.48 -9.40
N LEU A 114 -33.49 3.11 -10.51
CA LEU A 114 -32.96 2.83 -11.85
C LEU A 114 -31.45 3.12 -11.95
N PHE A 115 -31.01 4.25 -11.41
CA PHE A 115 -29.60 4.61 -11.31
C PHE A 115 -28.80 3.51 -10.59
N MET A 116 -29.26 3.05 -9.43
CA MET A 116 -28.59 1.99 -8.66
C MET A 116 -28.61 0.63 -9.36
N LEU A 117 -29.70 0.28 -10.05
CA LEU A 117 -29.82 -0.99 -10.77
C LEU A 117 -28.81 -1.11 -11.92
N THR A 118 -28.55 -0.03 -12.66
CA THR A 118 -27.54 -0.04 -13.75
C THR A 118 -26.10 -0.18 -13.26
N LEU A 119 -25.86 0.04 -11.96
CA LEU A 119 -24.55 -0.07 -11.33
C LEU A 119 -24.32 -1.46 -10.70
N LEU A 120 -25.35 -2.31 -10.65
CA LEU A 120 -25.20 -3.72 -10.29
C LEU A 120 -24.34 -4.43 -11.35
N GLY A 121 -23.33 -5.17 -10.90
CA GLY A 121 -22.43 -5.93 -11.78
C GLY A 121 -21.23 -5.15 -12.32
N VAL A 122 -21.14 -3.83 -12.10
CA VAL A 122 -19.93 -3.04 -12.40
C VAL A 122 -18.98 -3.11 -11.20
N HIS A 123 -18.38 -4.29 -10.99
CA HIS A 123 -17.35 -4.47 -9.98
C HIS A 123 -16.05 -4.96 -10.62
N LYS A 124 -15.19 -4.01 -10.99
CA LYS A 124 -13.79 -4.28 -11.34
C LYS A 124 -12.90 -3.24 -10.65
N SER A 125 -11.59 -3.49 -10.62
CA SER A 125 -10.62 -2.56 -10.02
C SER A 125 -10.36 -1.36 -10.94
N ILE A 126 -10.49 -0.13 -10.39
CA ILE A 126 -10.35 1.19 -11.09
C ILE A 126 -9.00 1.34 -11.83
N THR A 127 -8.06 0.44 -11.61
CA THR A 127 -6.67 0.53 -12.03
C THR A 127 -6.37 -0.06 -13.41
N GLN A 128 -7.29 -0.81 -14.04
CA GLN A 128 -7.01 -1.49 -15.32
C GLN A 128 -7.53 -0.73 -16.55
N ASP A 129 -8.84 -0.42 -16.63
CA ASP A 129 -9.45 0.29 -17.77
C ASP A 129 -10.53 1.27 -17.30
N VAL A 130 -10.49 2.51 -17.79
CA VAL A 130 -11.47 3.57 -17.46
C VAL A 130 -12.76 3.49 -18.27
N LYS A 131 -12.71 2.88 -19.46
CA LYS A 131 -13.85 2.76 -20.39
C LYS A 131 -15.10 2.12 -19.76
N PRO A 132 -15.03 1.00 -19.01
CA PRO A 132 -16.22 0.43 -18.38
C PRO A 132 -16.87 1.38 -17.37
N TYR A 133 -16.08 2.18 -16.65
CA TYR A 133 -16.61 3.16 -15.69
C TYR A 133 -17.30 4.34 -16.38
N LEU A 134 -16.75 4.82 -17.50
CA LEU A 134 -17.39 5.88 -18.29
C LEU A 134 -18.71 5.40 -18.91
N ARG A 135 -18.76 4.15 -19.40
CA ARG A 135 -19.99 3.53 -19.92
C ARG A 135 -21.04 3.35 -18.82
N ALA A 136 -20.64 2.83 -17.67
CA ALA A 136 -21.53 2.70 -16.51
C ALA A 136 -22.06 4.06 -16.07
N CYS A 137 -21.19 5.07 -15.95
CA CYS A 137 -21.57 6.45 -15.64
C CYS A 137 -22.63 6.98 -16.61
N ALA A 138 -22.37 6.88 -17.92
CA ALA A 138 -23.31 7.38 -18.93
C ALA A 138 -24.67 6.68 -18.84
N LEU A 139 -24.70 5.35 -18.72
CA LEU A 139 -25.93 4.58 -18.61
C LEU A 139 -26.69 4.91 -17.33
N SER A 140 -26.00 5.04 -16.20
CA SER A 140 -26.62 5.37 -14.91
C SER A 140 -27.19 6.78 -14.89
N LEU A 141 -26.46 7.76 -15.39
CA LEU A 141 -26.95 9.14 -15.49
C LEU A 141 -28.18 9.22 -16.41
N PHE A 142 -28.18 8.48 -17.52
CA PHE A 142 -29.35 8.38 -18.39
C PHE A 142 -30.55 7.75 -17.65
N ALA A 143 -30.33 6.63 -16.97
CA ALA A 143 -31.35 5.93 -16.19
C ALA A 143 -31.93 6.78 -15.05
N TYR A 144 -31.10 7.62 -14.41
CA TYR A 144 -31.53 8.58 -13.38
C TYR A 144 -32.52 9.62 -13.92
N HIS A 145 -32.30 10.11 -15.15
CA HIS A 145 -33.15 11.11 -15.78
C HIS A 145 -34.37 10.51 -16.51
N LEU A 146 -34.39 9.20 -16.77
CA LEU A 146 -35.47 8.53 -17.50
C LEU A 146 -36.89 8.81 -16.96
N PRO A 147 -37.14 8.84 -15.64
CA PRO A 147 -38.47 9.15 -15.11
C PRO A 147 -38.98 10.53 -15.53
N TRP A 148 -38.10 11.49 -15.80
CA TRP A 148 -38.49 12.85 -16.19
C TRP A 148 -39.30 12.90 -17.49
N ALA A 149 -39.13 11.92 -18.37
CA ALA A 149 -39.91 11.79 -19.59
C ALA A 149 -41.43 11.58 -19.33
N PHE A 150 -41.78 11.08 -18.14
CA PHE A 150 -43.17 10.81 -17.71
C PHE A 150 -43.76 11.92 -16.83
N SER A 151 -43.01 13.01 -16.59
CA SER A 151 -43.46 14.15 -15.81
C SER A 151 -44.41 15.06 -16.63
N PRO A 152 -45.38 15.75 -15.99
CA PRO A 152 -46.17 16.80 -16.63
C PRO A 152 -45.31 17.90 -17.29
N ARG A 153 -44.09 18.14 -16.77
CA ARG A 153 -43.11 19.11 -17.31
C ARG A 153 -42.05 18.48 -18.22
N ARG A 154 -42.37 17.37 -18.90
CA ARG A 154 -41.40 16.60 -19.72
C ARG A 154 -40.64 17.43 -20.77
N ALA A 155 -41.27 18.43 -21.41
CA ALA A 155 -40.60 19.22 -22.45
C ALA A 155 -39.41 20.03 -21.90
N GLU A 156 -39.60 20.70 -20.76
CA GLU A 156 -38.56 21.46 -20.06
C GLU A 156 -37.47 20.53 -19.52
N LEU A 157 -37.87 19.40 -18.91
CA LEU A 157 -36.94 18.45 -18.31
C LEU A 157 -36.09 17.72 -19.36
N LEU A 158 -36.65 17.38 -20.53
CA LEU A 158 -35.92 16.76 -21.64
C LEU A 158 -34.89 17.71 -22.25
N LEU A 159 -35.17 19.02 -22.30
CA LEU A 159 -34.22 20.04 -22.76
C LEU A 159 -32.97 20.08 -21.85
N VAL A 160 -33.16 19.97 -20.53
CA VAL A 160 -32.07 20.06 -19.54
C VAL A 160 -31.38 18.70 -19.32
N MET A 161 -31.99 17.59 -19.71
CA MET A 161 -31.45 16.24 -19.54
C MET A 161 -30.07 16.08 -20.19
N LEU A 162 -29.92 16.42 -21.48
CA LEU A 162 -28.66 16.26 -22.18
C LEU A 162 -27.54 17.13 -21.59
N PRO A 163 -27.73 18.44 -21.34
CA PRO A 163 -26.76 19.26 -20.61
C PRO A 163 -26.40 18.69 -19.24
N SER A 164 -27.37 18.18 -18.48
CA SER A 164 -27.14 17.55 -17.17
C SER A 164 -26.27 16.30 -17.24
N VAL A 165 -26.55 15.41 -18.20
CA VAL A 165 -25.76 14.20 -18.42
C VAL A 165 -24.34 14.58 -18.84
N LEU A 166 -24.16 15.49 -19.80
CA LEU A 166 -22.84 15.92 -20.25
C LEU A 166 -22.04 16.60 -19.14
N PHE A 167 -22.69 17.45 -18.34
CA PHE A 167 -22.04 18.13 -17.22
C PHE A 167 -21.60 17.13 -16.14
N ASN A 168 -22.47 16.18 -15.76
CA ASN A 168 -22.12 15.12 -14.81
C ASN A 168 -21.05 14.17 -15.36
N MET A 169 -21.05 13.88 -16.67
CA MET A 169 -19.99 13.10 -17.32
C MET A 169 -18.64 13.81 -17.25
N LEU A 170 -18.60 15.13 -17.50
CA LEU A 170 -17.39 15.94 -17.38
C LEU A 170 -16.88 15.95 -15.93
N GLY A 171 -17.76 16.25 -14.97
CA GLY A 171 -17.41 16.24 -13.54
C GLY A 171 -16.91 14.86 -13.07
N PHE A 172 -17.55 13.79 -13.53
CA PHE A 172 -17.14 12.42 -13.22
C PHE A 172 -15.77 12.08 -13.82
N ALA A 173 -15.52 12.44 -15.08
CA ALA A 173 -14.23 12.20 -15.72
C ALA A 173 -13.09 12.91 -14.97
N ILE A 174 -13.29 14.16 -14.57
CA ILE A 174 -12.31 14.94 -13.80
C ILE A 174 -12.09 14.34 -12.41
N ALA A 175 -13.18 14.02 -11.68
CA ALA A 175 -13.07 13.43 -10.36
C ALA A 175 -12.40 12.05 -10.38
N MET A 176 -12.73 11.23 -11.39
CA MET A 176 -12.07 9.95 -11.62
C MET A 176 -10.57 10.15 -11.93
N MET A 177 -10.21 11.14 -12.75
CA MET A 177 -8.82 11.47 -13.03
C MET A 177 -8.06 11.82 -11.74
N VAL A 178 -8.62 12.65 -10.86
CA VAL A 178 -8.02 13.01 -9.56
C VAL A 178 -7.77 11.77 -8.71
N ILE A 179 -8.79 10.93 -8.50
CA ILE A 179 -8.68 9.73 -7.66
C ILE A 179 -7.71 8.72 -8.28
N ARG A 180 -7.76 8.52 -9.61
CA ARG A 180 -6.86 7.61 -10.33
C ARG A 180 -5.41 8.08 -10.23
N SER A 181 -5.12 9.36 -10.43
CA SER A 181 -3.77 9.92 -10.29
C SER A 181 -3.21 9.68 -8.89
N ARG A 182 -4.02 9.87 -7.85
CA ARG A 182 -3.62 9.58 -6.46
C ARG A 182 -3.31 8.09 -6.26
N ILE A 183 -4.17 7.20 -6.76
CA ILE A 183 -3.96 5.75 -6.65
C ILE A 183 -2.69 5.31 -7.41
N LEU A 184 -2.46 5.83 -8.62
CA LEU A 184 -1.25 5.55 -9.39
C LEU A 184 0.02 6.06 -8.72
N TYR A 185 -0.03 7.25 -8.13
CA TYR A 185 1.07 7.78 -7.31
C TYR A 185 1.40 6.86 -6.13
N LEU A 186 0.38 6.39 -5.41
CA LEU A 186 0.56 5.43 -4.31
C LEU A 186 1.12 4.09 -4.81
N LYS A 187 0.75 3.65 -6.02
CA LYS A 187 1.34 2.45 -6.65
C LYS A 187 2.83 2.62 -6.90
N ALA A 188 3.19 3.72 -7.57
CA ALA A 188 4.55 3.98 -7.98
C ALA A 188 5.47 4.12 -6.76
N THR A 189 5.03 4.89 -5.77
CA THR A 189 5.75 5.03 -4.50
C THR A 189 5.87 3.71 -3.73
N HIS A 190 4.86 2.84 -3.79
CA HIS A 190 4.96 1.51 -3.20
C HIS A 190 5.97 0.62 -3.94
N HIS A 191 5.92 0.57 -5.27
CA HIS A 191 6.91 -0.20 -6.06
C HIS A 191 8.33 0.29 -5.83
N LEU A 192 8.57 1.61 -5.88
CA LEU A 192 9.89 2.19 -5.59
C LEU A 192 10.36 1.86 -4.17
N ARG A 193 9.44 1.82 -3.20
CA ARG A 193 9.78 1.39 -1.84
C ARG A 193 10.16 -0.09 -1.79
N THR A 194 9.42 -0.96 -2.47
CA THR A 194 9.70 -2.40 -2.48
C THR A 194 11.00 -2.73 -3.22
N GLU A 195 11.29 -2.09 -4.34
CA GLU A 195 12.58 -2.21 -5.02
C GLU A 195 13.73 -1.71 -4.14
N ALA A 196 13.48 -0.69 -3.31
CA ALA A 196 14.44 -0.18 -2.34
C ALA A 196 14.57 -1.02 -1.05
N GLN A 197 13.92 -2.19 -0.94
CA GLN A 197 14.00 -3.08 0.24
C GLN A 197 14.98 -4.24 0.09
N THR A 198 15.33 -4.59 -1.14
CA THR A 198 16.31 -5.65 -1.43
C THR A 198 17.64 -5.05 -1.86
N ASP A 199 18.72 -5.79 -1.60
CA ASP A 199 20.03 -5.50 -2.17
C ASP A 199 20.05 -5.96 -3.64
N PRO A 200 20.36 -5.07 -4.60
CA PRO A 200 20.26 -5.39 -6.03
C PRO A 200 21.28 -6.45 -6.49
N LEU A 201 22.39 -6.62 -5.77
CA LEU A 201 23.41 -7.62 -6.13
C LEU A 201 23.03 -9.02 -5.68
N THR A 202 22.58 -9.13 -4.43
CA THR A 202 22.38 -10.42 -3.74
C THR A 202 20.91 -10.87 -3.69
N GLY A 203 19.95 -9.97 -3.92
CA GLY A 203 18.52 -10.25 -3.92
C GLY A 203 17.90 -10.48 -2.53
N ILE A 204 18.71 -10.51 -1.47
CA ILE A 204 18.23 -10.53 -0.08
C ILE A 204 17.83 -9.13 0.39
N TYR A 205 17.26 -9.03 1.59
CA TYR A 205 16.88 -7.74 2.16
C TYR A 205 18.10 -6.85 2.41
N ASN A 206 17.94 -5.53 2.33
CA ASN A 206 19.01 -4.58 2.62
C ASN A 206 18.87 -4.00 4.04
N ARG A 207 19.85 -3.17 4.44
CA ARG A 207 19.85 -2.45 5.72
C ARG A 207 18.54 -1.70 6.01
N ARG A 208 17.96 -1.05 5.00
CA ARG A 208 16.71 -0.28 5.16
C ARG A 208 15.54 -1.19 5.52
N GLN A 209 15.47 -2.37 4.92
CA GLN A 209 14.44 -3.35 5.27
C GLN A 209 14.64 -3.89 6.69
N PHE A 210 15.87 -4.12 7.13
CA PHE A 210 16.16 -4.47 8.52
C PHE A 210 15.64 -3.40 9.51
N GLU A 211 15.92 -2.12 9.26
CA GLU A 211 15.43 -1.01 10.10
C GLU A 211 13.90 -0.97 10.18
N MET A 212 13.19 -1.34 9.10
CA MET A 212 11.73 -1.45 9.10
C MET A 212 11.21 -2.68 9.85
N ASP A 213 11.99 -3.76 9.89
CA ASP A 213 11.64 -5.01 10.59
C ASP A 213 12.00 -4.98 12.08
N MET A 214 12.89 -4.07 12.47
CA MET A 214 13.40 -3.89 13.83
C MET A 214 12.29 -3.75 14.90
N PRO A 215 11.20 -2.97 14.69
CA PRO A 215 10.12 -2.87 15.66
C PRO A 215 9.29 -4.16 15.83
N GLY A 216 9.43 -5.12 14.91
CA GLY A 216 8.75 -6.42 14.95
C GLY A 216 9.64 -7.55 15.48
N LEU A 217 10.83 -7.26 16.02
CA LEU A 217 11.65 -8.24 16.71
C LEU A 217 11.15 -8.46 18.13
N ASN A 218 11.17 -9.70 18.60
CA ASN A 218 10.67 -10.07 19.91
C ASN A 218 11.81 -10.64 20.77
N PRO A 219 11.68 -10.57 22.11
CA PRO A 219 12.55 -11.30 23.01
C PRO A 219 12.62 -12.79 22.63
N GLY A 220 13.83 -13.36 22.62
CA GLY A 220 14.08 -14.73 22.14
C GLY A 220 14.42 -14.85 20.64
N ASP A 221 14.30 -13.79 19.85
CA ASP A 221 14.95 -13.72 18.54
C ASP A 221 16.47 -13.55 18.72
N SER A 222 17.28 -14.04 17.78
CA SER A 222 18.73 -13.84 17.79
C SER A 222 19.22 -13.04 16.59
N LEU A 223 20.14 -12.12 16.83
CA LEU A 223 20.86 -11.36 15.80
C LEU A 223 22.24 -11.97 15.61
N LEU A 224 22.55 -12.41 14.39
CA LEU A 224 23.85 -12.94 13.99
C LEU A 224 24.44 -12.02 12.93
N LEU A 225 25.47 -11.27 13.30
CA LEU A 225 26.28 -10.47 12.39
C LEU A 225 27.41 -11.33 11.82
N LEU A 226 27.63 -11.21 10.52
CA LEU A 226 28.55 -12.01 9.74
C LEU A 226 29.37 -11.09 8.84
N ASP A 227 30.64 -11.42 8.67
CA ASP A 227 31.56 -10.70 7.78
C ASP A 227 32.53 -11.69 7.13
N LEU A 228 32.67 -11.57 5.80
CA LEU A 228 33.56 -12.41 5.02
C LEU A 228 35.02 -12.05 5.30
N ASP A 229 35.78 -13.02 5.80
CA ASP A 229 37.17 -12.81 6.16
C ASP A 229 38.02 -12.49 4.94
N HIS A 230 38.82 -11.42 5.05
CA HIS A 230 39.75 -10.99 4.00
C HIS A 230 39.09 -10.67 2.64
N PHE A 231 37.80 -10.36 2.59
CA PHE A 231 37.09 -10.08 1.33
C PHE A 231 37.65 -8.87 0.56
N LYS A 232 38.21 -7.87 1.24
CA LYS A 232 39.00 -6.82 0.57
C LYS A 232 40.16 -7.39 -0.27
N GLN A 233 40.88 -8.41 0.20
CA GLN A 233 41.96 -9.04 -0.56
C GLN A 233 41.46 -9.78 -1.80
N VAL A 234 40.24 -10.33 -1.74
CA VAL A 234 39.57 -10.91 -2.92
C VAL A 234 39.34 -9.83 -3.98
N ASN A 235 38.78 -8.67 -3.59
CA ASN A 235 38.58 -7.55 -4.50
C ASN A 235 39.89 -7.03 -5.07
N ASP A 236 40.91 -6.85 -4.22
CA ASP A 236 42.21 -6.32 -4.62
C ASP A 236 42.94 -7.26 -5.60
N ARG A 237 42.78 -8.59 -5.45
CA ARG A 237 43.47 -9.60 -6.28
C ARG A 237 42.69 -10.01 -7.54
N HIS A 238 41.37 -10.09 -7.46
CA HIS A 238 40.52 -10.66 -8.51
C HIS A 238 39.52 -9.66 -9.13
N GLY A 239 39.50 -8.42 -8.63
CA GLY A 239 38.61 -7.37 -9.08
C GLY A 239 37.20 -7.45 -8.50
N HIS A 240 36.50 -6.32 -8.50
CA HIS A 240 35.16 -6.18 -7.91
C HIS A 240 34.11 -7.12 -8.51
N GLN A 241 34.16 -7.38 -9.83
CA GLN A 241 33.21 -8.32 -10.46
C GLN A 241 33.32 -9.74 -9.89
N THR A 242 34.51 -10.14 -9.45
CA THR A 242 34.73 -11.43 -8.81
C THR A 242 34.21 -11.41 -7.37
N GLY A 243 34.47 -10.33 -6.63
CA GLY A 243 33.88 -10.12 -5.31
C GLY A 243 32.35 -10.17 -5.34
N ASP A 244 31.74 -9.58 -6.36
CA ASP A 244 30.28 -9.60 -6.55
C ASP A 244 29.73 -11.01 -6.68
N ARG A 245 30.39 -11.89 -7.44
CA ARG A 245 30.02 -13.31 -7.56
C ARG A 245 30.19 -14.05 -6.23
N VAL A 246 31.28 -13.81 -5.52
CA VAL A 246 31.50 -14.39 -4.18
C VAL A 246 30.39 -14.00 -3.22
N LEU A 247 29.91 -12.75 -3.24
CA LEU A 247 28.79 -12.31 -2.41
C LEU A 247 27.47 -12.99 -2.78
N GLN A 248 27.23 -13.25 -4.07
CA GLN A 248 26.07 -13.99 -4.54
C GLN A 248 26.11 -15.46 -4.10
N GLU A 249 27.25 -16.14 -4.24
CA GLU A 249 27.46 -17.50 -3.76
C GLU A 249 27.30 -17.59 -2.23
N PHE A 250 27.92 -16.66 -1.50
CA PHE A 250 27.79 -16.58 -0.05
C PHE A 250 26.33 -16.38 0.40
N THR A 251 25.59 -15.54 -0.32
CA THR A 251 24.16 -15.33 -0.05
C THR A 251 23.36 -16.61 -0.23
N ALA A 252 23.62 -17.39 -1.29
CA ALA A 252 22.96 -18.66 -1.51
C ALA A 252 23.25 -19.68 -0.39
N LEU A 253 24.50 -19.72 0.09
CA LEU A 253 24.88 -20.54 1.25
C LEU A 253 24.13 -20.12 2.52
N LEU A 254 24.05 -18.82 2.81
CA LEU A 254 23.31 -18.31 3.97
C LEU A 254 21.82 -18.69 3.91
N GLN A 255 21.20 -18.54 2.75
CA GLN A 255 19.80 -18.91 2.54
C GLN A 255 19.58 -20.42 2.74
N SER A 256 20.51 -21.26 2.27
CA SER A 256 20.43 -22.72 2.48
C SER A 256 20.58 -23.11 3.97
N CYS A 257 21.28 -22.29 4.75
CA CYS A 257 21.51 -22.48 6.18
C CYS A 257 20.42 -21.86 7.07
N THR A 258 19.40 -21.22 6.51
CA THR A 258 18.36 -20.51 7.27
C THR A 258 16.97 -21.05 6.92
N ARG A 259 15.99 -20.85 7.81
CA ARG A 259 14.60 -21.31 7.60
C ARG A 259 13.80 -20.18 6.95
N ASN A 260 12.65 -20.51 6.35
CA ASN A 260 11.74 -19.50 5.77
C ASN A 260 11.27 -18.39 6.73
N ARG A 261 11.28 -18.64 8.04
CA ARG A 261 10.92 -17.66 9.07
C ARG A 261 12.09 -16.77 9.49
N ASP A 262 13.32 -17.23 9.26
CA ASP A 262 14.52 -16.44 9.49
C ASP A 262 14.67 -15.43 8.36
N ARG A 263 15.35 -14.31 8.63
CA ARG A 263 15.58 -13.27 7.63
C ARG A 263 17.05 -12.97 7.50
N VAL A 264 17.51 -12.84 6.26
CA VAL A 264 18.89 -12.50 5.93
C VAL A 264 18.90 -11.11 5.30
N TYR A 265 19.81 -10.27 5.78
CA TYR A 265 19.98 -8.91 5.32
C TYR A 265 21.44 -8.67 4.95
N ARG A 266 21.68 -7.90 3.88
CA ARG A 266 22.97 -7.28 3.60
C ARG A 266 22.98 -5.88 4.19
N ILE A 267 23.82 -5.67 5.20
CA ILE A 267 23.85 -4.41 5.97
C ILE A 267 25.03 -3.51 5.58
N GLY A 268 26.05 -4.07 4.93
CA GLY A 268 27.25 -3.39 4.44
C GLY A 268 27.80 -4.03 3.15
N GLY A 269 29.04 -3.70 2.80
CA GLY A 269 29.68 -4.24 1.58
C GLY A 269 29.86 -5.76 1.65
N GLU A 270 30.47 -6.24 2.72
CA GLU A 270 30.77 -7.66 3.01
C GLU A 270 30.07 -8.15 4.29
N GLU A 271 29.20 -7.31 4.87
CA GLU A 271 28.55 -7.53 6.16
C GLU A 271 27.09 -7.97 5.98
N PHE A 272 26.74 -9.05 6.66
CA PHE A 272 25.42 -9.67 6.61
C PHE A 272 24.86 -9.80 8.04
N LEU A 273 23.55 -9.64 8.14
CA LEU A 273 22.80 -9.86 9.37
C LEU A 273 21.79 -10.97 9.16
N VAL A 274 21.75 -11.93 10.06
CA VAL A 274 20.72 -12.97 10.11
C VAL A 274 19.89 -12.79 11.37
N VAL A 275 18.58 -12.68 11.20
CA VAL A 275 17.60 -12.67 12.29
C VAL A 275 16.98 -14.05 12.39
N LEU A 276 17.32 -14.78 13.44
CA LEU A 276 16.80 -16.11 13.74
C LEU A 276 15.56 -15.98 14.62
N ARG A 277 14.42 -16.51 14.16
CA ARG A 277 13.13 -16.32 14.85
C ARG A 277 12.80 -17.45 15.82
N ALA A 278 12.56 -17.10 17.08
CA ALA A 278 12.17 -18.03 18.14
C ALA A 278 13.08 -19.27 18.22
N VAL A 279 14.39 -19.04 18.34
CA VAL A 279 15.40 -20.09 18.41
C VAL A 279 16.04 -20.06 19.80
N THR A 280 16.25 -21.25 20.39
CA THR A 280 16.96 -21.34 21.68
C THR A 280 18.42 -20.89 21.53
N PRO A 281 19.08 -20.44 22.61
CA PRO A 281 20.50 -20.09 22.57
C PRO A 281 21.39 -21.17 21.91
N ALA A 282 21.24 -22.43 22.30
CA ALA A 282 21.96 -23.56 21.69
C ALA A 282 21.56 -23.80 20.22
N GLY A 283 20.33 -23.46 19.82
CA GLY A 283 19.90 -23.49 18.43
C GLY A 283 20.61 -22.42 17.59
N SER A 284 20.72 -21.19 18.12
CA SER A 284 21.41 -20.08 17.46
C SER A 284 22.90 -20.37 17.30
N ALA A 285 23.55 -20.92 18.33
CA ALA A 285 24.94 -21.38 18.28
C ALA A 285 25.16 -22.41 17.16
N ARG A 286 24.29 -23.43 17.07
CA ARG A 286 24.37 -24.46 16.03
C ARG A 286 24.18 -23.92 14.63
N ILE A 287 23.25 -22.96 14.43
CA ILE A 287 23.03 -22.34 13.12
C ILE A 287 24.23 -21.49 12.72
N ALA A 288 24.77 -20.69 13.64
CA ALA A 288 25.98 -19.89 13.41
C ALA A 288 27.18 -20.78 13.02
N GLU A 289 27.43 -21.85 13.78
CA GLU A 289 28.52 -22.79 13.49
C GLU A 289 28.30 -23.57 12.18
N ARG A 290 27.06 -23.91 11.86
CA ARG A 290 26.71 -24.49 10.56
C ARG A 290 27.03 -23.54 9.41
N ILE A 291 26.67 -22.26 9.52
CA ILE A 291 27.01 -21.25 8.51
C ILE A 291 28.52 -21.19 8.33
N ARG A 292 29.26 -21.06 9.44
CA ARG A 292 30.74 -20.99 9.43
C ARG A 292 31.37 -22.19 8.70
N SER A 293 30.99 -23.39 9.12
CA SER A 293 31.54 -24.64 8.59
C SER A 293 31.19 -24.87 7.13
N GLN A 294 29.96 -24.54 6.70
CA GLN A 294 29.54 -24.63 5.30
C GLN A 294 30.33 -23.66 4.43
N VAL A 295 30.55 -22.42 4.87
CA VAL A 295 31.33 -21.42 4.14
C VAL A 295 32.79 -21.86 4.02
N ALA A 296 33.40 -22.32 5.11
CA ALA A 296 34.78 -22.80 5.11
C ALA A 296 34.99 -24.05 4.24
N ALA A 297 33.95 -24.89 4.10
CA ALA A 297 33.98 -26.08 3.24
C ALA A 297 33.64 -25.79 1.77
N HIS A 298 33.00 -24.65 1.48
CA HIS A 298 32.59 -24.28 0.13
C HIS A 298 33.79 -23.82 -0.70
N ALA A 299 33.91 -24.36 -1.91
CA ALA A 299 34.87 -23.89 -2.89
C ALA A 299 34.19 -22.83 -3.77
N PHE A 300 34.46 -21.56 -3.47
CA PHE A 300 34.01 -20.43 -4.27
C PHE A 300 34.66 -20.47 -5.65
N GLU A 301 33.86 -20.43 -6.71
CA GLU A 301 34.28 -20.75 -8.08
C GLU A 301 35.53 -19.96 -8.51
N ALA A 302 35.59 -18.68 -8.14
CA ALA A 302 36.63 -17.77 -8.61
C ALA A 302 37.84 -17.61 -7.68
N VAL A 303 37.75 -18.03 -6.41
CA VAL A 303 38.76 -17.70 -5.37
C VAL A 303 39.16 -18.88 -4.49
N GLY A 304 38.52 -20.04 -4.64
CA GLY A 304 38.78 -21.21 -3.81
C GLY A 304 38.14 -21.08 -2.42
N GLN A 305 38.92 -21.20 -1.36
CA GLN A 305 38.38 -21.21 0.01
C GLN A 305 38.30 -19.81 0.61
N LEU A 306 37.18 -19.50 1.25
CA LEU A 306 36.98 -18.32 2.09
C LEU A 306 36.36 -18.73 3.42
N THR A 307 36.51 -17.87 4.42
CA THR A 307 35.93 -18.07 5.74
C THR A 307 35.06 -16.89 6.12
N VAL A 308 34.23 -17.09 7.13
CA VAL A 308 33.36 -16.06 7.69
C VAL A 308 33.56 -16.02 9.19
N SER A 309 33.65 -14.80 9.73
CA SER A 309 33.60 -14.56 11.17
C SER A 309 32.23 -14.03 11.55
N GLY A 310 31.77 -14.36 12.75
CA GLY A 310 30.45 -13.93 13.21
C GLY A 310 30.39 -13.61 14.69
N GLY A 311 29.50 -12.69 15.02
CA GLY A 311 29.12 -12.37 16.38
C GLY A 311 27.61 -12.44 16.50
N TRP A 312 27.10 -13.05 17.57
CA TRP A 312 25.66 -13.14 17.76
C TRP A 312 25.20 -12.92 19.19
N CYS A 313 23.98 -12.41 19.32
CA CYS A 313 23.32 -12.12 20.59
C CYS A 313 21.83 -12.43 20.49
N MET A 314 21.24 -12.84 21.62
CA MET A 314 19.80 -13.02 21.74
C MET A 314 19.15 -11.74 22.27
N LEU A 315 18.01 -11.34 21.70
CA LEU A 315 17.22 -10.24 22.21
C LEU A 315 16.65 -10.59 23.58
N GLN A 316 16.82 -9.67 24.52
CA GLN A 316 16.30 -9.73 25.87
C GLN A 316 15.09 -8.80 26.02
N GLN A 317 14.20 -9.10 26.97
CA GLN A 317 12.96 -8.35 27.17
C GLN A 317 13.20 -6.87 27.54
N ASP A 318 14.28 -6.59 28.27
CA ASP A 318 14.56 -5.26 28.82
C ASP A 318 15.70 -4.53 28.07
N ARG A 319 15.99 -4.92 26.82
CA ARG A 319 17.09 -4.35 26.03
C ARG A 319 16.61 -3.89 24.66
N ALA A 320 17.08 -2.73 24.21
CA ALA A 320 16.81 -2.26 22.86
C ALA A 320 17.46 -3.18 21.81
N VAL A 321 16.88 -3.22 20.61
CA VAL A 321 17.42 -4.03 19.51
C VAL A 321 18.79 -3.51 19.10
N GLU A 322 18.95 -2.19 19.11
CA GLU A 322 20.19 -1.49 18.77
C GLU A 322 21.34 -1.87 19.72
N ASP A 323 21.07 -1.97 21.02
CA ASP A 323 22.08 -2.42 22.01
C ASP A 323 22.47 -3.88 21.77
N THR A 324 21.50 -4.72 21.39
CA THR A 324 21.75 -6.12 21.05
C THR A 324 22.59 -6.25 19.78
N LEU A 325 22.35 -5.39 18.80
CA LEU A 325 23.12 -5.31 17.56
C LEU A 325 24.56 -4.84 17.84
N GLN A 326 24.75 -3.81 18.67
CA GLN A 326 26.07 -3.36 19.10
C GLN A 326 26.85 -4.46 19.83
N GLN A 327 26.16 -5.26 20.65
CA GLN A 327 26.80 -6.39 21.33
C GLN A 327 27.20 -7.50 20.34
N ALA A 328 26.35 -7.81 19.35
CA ALA A 328 26.70 -8.75 18.29
C ALA A 328 27.91 -8.25 17.47
N ASP A 329 28.00 -6.96 17.21
CA ASP A 329 29.13 -6.33 16.51
C ASP A 329 30.43 -6.45 17.32
N HIS A 330 30.35 -6.22 18.63
CA HIS A 330 31.47 -6.45 19.54
C HIS A 330 31.99 -7.90 19.48
N PHE A 331 31.09 -8.89 19.42
CA PHE A 331 31.49 -10.29 19.28
C PHE A 331 32.06 -10.61 17.90
N LEU A 332 31.56 -9.99 16.84
CA LEU A 332 32.14 -10.13 15.51
C LEU A 332 33.57 -9.58 15.50
N TYR A 333 33.78 -8.41 16.10
CA TYR A 333 35.09 -7.83 16.27
C TYR A 333 36.03 -8.76 17.06
N GLN A 334 35.54 -9.36 18.15
CA GLN A 334 36.28 -10.35 18.93
C GLN A 334 36.66 -11.58 18.09
N ALA A 335 35.74 -12.12 17.29
CA ALA A 335 36.01 -13.24 16.39
C ALA A 335 37.13 -12.90 15.39
N LYS A 336 37.14 -11.67 14.85
CA LYS A 336 38.21 -11.20 13.96
C LYS A 336 39.56 -11.09 14.66
N GLN A 337 39.59 -10.63 15.92
CA GLN A 337 40.80 -10.50 16.72
C GLN A 337 41.38 -11.85 17.16
N GLN A 338 40.51 -12.83 17.44
CA GLN A 338 40.90 -14.17 17.90
C GLN A 338 41.35 -15.11 16.75
N GLY A 339 41.61 -14.58 15.55
CA GLY A 339 42.12 -15.37 14.43
C GLY A 339 41.13 -15.68 13.31
N ARG A 340 39.94 -15.04 13.31
CA ARG A 340 38.90 -15.19 12.28
C ARG A 340 38.34 -16.62 12.17
N ASN A 341 37.46 -16.86 11.18
CA ASN A 341 36.83 -18.16 10.95
C ASN A 341 36.21 -18.77 12.23
N GLN A 342 35.45 -17.96 12.97
CA GLN A 342 34.82 -18.37 14.23
C GLN A 342 33.57 -17.55 14.56
N MET A 343 32.77 -18.11 15.46
CA MET A 343 31.53 -17.52 15.94
C MET A 343 31.67 -17.18 17.42
N CYS A 344 31.54 -15.91 17.79
CA CYS A 344 31.59 -15.45 19.18
C CYS A 344 30.19 -15.04 19.68
N CYS A 345 29.94 -15.21 20.97
CA CYS A 345 28.70 -14.78 21.63
C CYS A 345 28.91 -14.57 23.15
N CYS A 346 27.90 -14.00 23.81
CA CYS A 346 27.91 -13.74 25.25
C CYS A 346 27.60 -14.97 26.12
N LEU A 347 27.23 -16.11 25.53
CA LEU A 347 26.78 -17.25 26.30
C LEU A 347 27.98 -18.03 26.86
N ASP A 348 27.91 -18.32 28.14
CA ASP A 348 28.86 -19.15 28.86
C ASP A 348 29.01 -20.52 28.15
N PRO A 349 30.23 -20.97 27.80
CA PRO A 349 30.46 -22.24 27.10
C PRO A 349 29.76 -23.46 27.72
N GLN A 350 29.44 -23.41 29.02
CA GLN A 350 28.75 -24.48 29.74
C GLN A 350 27.25 -24.61 29.42
N GLN A 351 26.62 -23.60 28.80
CA GLN A 351 25.20 -23.63 28.42
C GLN A 351 24.95 -23.91 26.93
N ALA A 352 26.01 -23.91 26.10
CA ALA A 352 25.90 -24.07 24.64
C ALA A 352 25.95 -25.53 24.15
N LEU A 353 26.34 -26.48 25.01
CA LEU A 353 26.44 -27.91 24.69
C LEU A 353 25.45 -28.71 25.55
N PRO A 354 24.33 -29.23 25.00
CA PRO A 354 23.77 -30.46 25.53
C PRO A 354 24.75 -31.58 25.22
N SER A 355 25.04 -32.40 26.22
CA SER A 355 25.79 -33.65 26.12
C SER A 355 25.45 -34.42 24.84
N LEU A 356 26.49 -34.78 24.08
CA LEU A 356 26.42 -35.81 23.06
C LEU A 356 26.02 -37.12 23.75
N GLU A 357 24.75 -37.50 23.62
CA GLU A 357 24.26 -38.88 23.75
C GLU A 357 23.62 -39.33 22.44
#